data_AF-A0A259MB24-F1
#
_entry.id   AF-A0A259MB24-F1
#
_cell.length_a   1.000
_cell.length_b   1.000
_cell.length_c   1.000
_cell.angle_alpha   90.00
_cell.angle_beta   90.00
_cell.angle_gamma   90.00
#
_symmetry.space_group_name_H-M   'P 1'
#
loop_
_entity.id
_entity.type
_entity.pdbx_description
1 polymer ?
#
loop_
_entity_poly.entity_id
_entity_poly.type
_entity_poly.pdbx_seq_one_letter_code
_entity_poly.pdbx_strand_id
1 'polypeptide(L)'
;MLFKRFAPLVLAGLMPLAAAAQQNVEVTFRFKENPNSISGCIQMDSSFTREHTFKIANGQAEVKSAGGIDVKMKLIRPNVYQGTFNLGRMNIIYTADLGATPPTLVAQSQDGGCKWNAVKA
;
A
#
# COMPACT_ATOMS: atom_id res chain seq x y z
N MET A 1 8.76 -61.83 -23.25
CA MET A 1 8.13 -60.53 -23.54
C MET A 1 7.85 -59.86 -22.20
N LEU A 2 8.79 -59.13 -21.61
CA LEU A 2 9.13 -57.71 -21.83
C LEU A 2 8.04 -56.72 -21.36
N PHE A 3 8.22 -56.21 -20.13
CA PHE A 3 7.83 -54.92 -19.54
C PHE A 3 6.53 -54.20 -19.96
N LYS A 4 5.71 -53.78 -18.98
CA LYS A 4 5.76 -52.39 -18.47
C LYS A 4 4.85 -52.16 -17.25
N ARG A 5 5.49 -51.65 -16.19
CA ARG A 5 4.89 -51.04 -15.00
C ARG A 5 4.12 -49.77 -15.43
N PHE A 6 2.86 -49.63 -15.04
CA PHE A 6 2.17 -48.34 -15.08
C PHE A 6 2.39 -47.64 -13.74
N ALA A 7 3.20 -46.58 -13.80
CA ALA A 7 3.48 -45.67 -12.70
C ALA A 7 2.24 -44.82 -12.37
N PRO A 8 2.06 -44.37 -11.10
CA PRO A 8 0.96 -43.50 -10.72
C PRO A 8 1.21 -42.10 -11.28
N LEU A 9 0.19 -41.54 -11.94
CA LEU A 9 0.14 -40.13 -12.31
C LEU A 9 0.01 -39.32 -11.01
N VAL A 10 1.13 -38.80 -10.53
CA VAL A 10 1.17 -37.77 -9.50
C VAL A 10 0.54 -36.52 -10.11
N LEU A 11 -0.66 -36.14 -9.64
CA LEU A 11 -1.20 -34.81 -9.87
C LEU A 11 -0.22 -33.80 -9.24
N ALA A 12 0.59 -33.17 -10.08
CA ALA A 12 1.36 -31.99 -9.69
C ALA A 12 0.37 -30.92 -9.19
N GLY A 13 0.49 -30.60 -7.91
CA GLY A 13 -0.31 -29.57 -7.26
C GLY A 13 -0.09 -28.21 -7.95
N LEU A 14 -1.10 -27.77 -8.70
CA LEU A 14 -1.28 -26.37 -9.04
C LEU A 14 -1.63 -25.64 -7.74
N MET A 15 -0.62 -25.27 -6.95
CA MET A 15 -0.82 -24.34 -5.86
C MET A 15 -1.19 -22.98 -6.48
N PRO A 16 -2.37 -22.41 -6.14
CA PRO A 16 -2.72 -21.08 -6.61
C PRO A 16 -1.73 -20.08 -6.03
N LEU A 17 -1.08 -19.28 -6.88
CA LEU A 17 -0.25 -18.12 -6.53
C LEU A 17 -1.04 -16.99 -5.82
N ALA A 18 -2.24 -17.28 -5.31
CA ALA A 18 -3.14 -16.33 -4.65
C ALA A 18 -2.78 -16.03 -3.18
N ALA A 19 -1.77 -16.70 -2.61
CA ALA A 19 -1.40 -16.56 -1.20
C ALA A 19 -0.71 -15.22 -0.84
N ALA A 20 -0.38 -14.36 -1.81
CA ALA A 20 0.24 -13.06 -1.51
C ALA A 20 -0.74 -12.05 -0.85
N ALA A 21 -2.05 -12.30 -0.85
CA ALA A 21 -3.06 -11.43 -0.22
C ALA A 21 -3.32 -11.74 1.27
N GLN A 22 -2.63 -12.73 1.86
CA GLN A 22 -2.86 -13.19 3.25
C GLN A 22 -1.84 -12.68 4.27
N GLN A 23 -0.91 -11.82 3.88
CA GLN A 23 0.08 -11.30 4.82
C GLN A 23 -0.56 -10.18 5.64
N ASN A 24 -0.84 -10.47 6.91
CA ASN A 24 -1.12 -9.43 7.89
C ASN A 24 0.17 -8.63 8.08
N VAL A 25 0.20 -7.40 7.58
CA VAL A 25 1.36 -6.51 7.65
C VAL A 25 0.96 -5.27 8.40
N GLU A 26 1.81 -4.81 9.32
CA GLU A 26 1.65 -3.54 9.99
C GLU A 26 3.02 -2.86 10.03
N VAL A 27 3.11 -1.65 9.49
CA VAL A 27 4.36 -0.88 9.44
C VAL A 27 4.12 0.56 9.85
N THR A 28 5.07 1.11 10.62
CA THR A 28 5.09 2.53 10.96
C THR A 28 6.00 3.30 10.03
N PHE A 29 5.57 4.51 9.66
CA PHE A 29 6.28 5.36 8.72
C PHE A 29 5.94 6.83 8.97
N ARG A 30 6.72 7.73 8.36
CA ARG A 30 6.41 9.15 8.29
C ARG A 30 6.32 9.59 6.83
N PHE A 31 5.53 10.62 6.55
CA PHE A 31 5.55 11.23 5.23
C PHE A 31 6.66 12.26 5.12
N LYS A 32 7.41 12.19 4.03
CA LYS A 32 8.38 13.20 3.63
C LYS A 32 7.98 13.76 2.27
N GLU A 33 8.19 15.06 2.08
CA GLU A 33 7.88 15.74 0.83
C GLU A 33 8.67 15.09 -0.31
N ASN A 34 7.97 14.79 -1.40
CA ASN A 34 8.59 14.25 -2.59
C ASN A 34 9.36 15.39 -3.28
N PRO A 35 10.59 15.16 -3.78
CA PRO A 35 11.36 16.21 -4.48
C PRO A 35 10.66 16.82 -5.69
N ASN A 36 9.68 16.12 -6.28
CA ASN A 36 8.86 16.58 -7.39
C ASN A 36 7.52 17.22 -6.95
N SER A 37 7.37 17.54 -5.67
CA SER A 37 6.23 18.28 -5.13
C SER A 37 6.41 19.78 -5.38
N ILE A 38 5.30 20.51 -5.55
CA ILE A 38 5.33 21.96 -5.38
C ILE A 38 5.72 22.31 -3.94
N SER A 39 6.34 23.47 -3.72
CA SER A 39 6.85 23.85 -2.40
C SER A 39 5.72 24.17 -1.40
N GLY A 40 5.94 23.83 -0.13
CA GLY A 40 5.09 24.26 0.99
C GLY A 40 3.94 23.30 1.36
N CYS A 41 3.91 22.11 0.78
CA CYS A 41 2.79 21.18 0.91
C CYS A 41 2.61 20.60 2.33
N ILE A 42 3.69 20.29 3.07
CA ILE A 42 3.61 19.74 4.45
C ILE A 42 3.31 20.80 5.50
N GLN A 43 3.71 22.05 5.22
CA GLN A 43 3.67 23.13 6.23
C GLN A 43 2.25 23.51 6.65
N MET A 44 1.23 23.02 5.94
CA MET A 44 -0.16 23.40 6.16
C MET A 44 -0.96 22.44 7.06
N ASP A 45 -0.47 21.23 7.39
CA ASP A 45 -1.21 20.33 8.28
C ASP A 45 -0.34 19.41 9.16
N SER A 46 -0.51 19.53 10.47
CA SER A 46 0.23 18.75 11.48
C SER A 46 -0.04 17.24 11.45
N SER A 47 -1.00 16.77 10.67
CA SER A 47 -1.37 15.35 10.58
C SER A 47 -0.32 14.55 9.79
N PHE A 48 0.37 15.17 8.84
CA PHE A 48 1.38 14.52 7.99
C PHE A 48 2.77 14.45 8.63
N THR A 49 3.09 15.33 9.59
CA THR A 49 4.38 15.34 10.28
C THR A 49 4.49 14.28 11.38
N ARG A 50 3.38 13.60 11.70
CA ARG A 50 3.29 12.55 12.72
C ARG A 50 3.65 11.18 12.15
N GLU A 51 3.88 10.23 13.05
CA GLU A 51 3.96 8.82 12.68
C GLU A 51 2.60 8.29 12.21
N HIS A 52 2.65 7.47 11.16
CA HIS A 52 1.51 6.80 10.55
C HIS A 52 1.71 5.30 10.64
N THR A 53 0.60 4.57 10.68
CA THR A 53 0.56 3.13 10.59
C THR A 53 -0.11 2.74 9.28
N PHE A 54 0.55 1.95 8.47
CA PHE A 54 -0.06 1.25 7.34
C PHE A 54 -0.29 -0.19 7.76
N LYS A 55 -1.52 -0.68 7.56
CA LYS A 55 -1.92 -2.02 7.91
C LYS A 55 -2.60 -2.70 6.75
N ILE A 56 -2.29 -3.98 6.55
CA ILE A 56 -3.04 -4.89 5.69
C ILE A 56 -3.50 -6.04 6.55
N ALA A 57 -4.79 -6.33 6.52
CA ALA A 57 -5.36 -7.52 7.13
C ALA A 57 -6.54 -8.01 6.31
N ASN A 58 -6.61 -9.32 6.04
CA ASN A 58 -7.71 -9.93 5.30
C ASN A 58 -8.00 -9.26 3.93
N GLY A 59 -6.94 -8.88 3.20
CA GLY A 59 -7.05 -8.19 1.91
C GLY A 59 -7.60 -6.76 1.98
N GLN A 60 -7.74 -6.19 3.17
CA GLN A 60 -8.12 -4.79 3.39
C GLN A 60 -6.89 -4.03 3.86
N ALA A 61 -6.65 -2.86 3.26
CA ALA A 61 -5.56 -1.99 3.64
C ALA A 61 -6.10 -0.71 4.29
N GLU A 62 -5.40 -0.21 5.32
CA GLU A 62 -5.72 1.05 5.98
C GLU A 62 -4.46 1.86 6.32
N VAL A 63 -4.58 3.18 6.32
CA VAL A 63 -3.58 4.12 6.84
C VAL A 63 -4.19 4.89 7.99
N LYS A 64 -3.51 4.90 9.14
CA LYS A 64 -3.93 5.62 10.34
C LYS A 64 -2.83 6.53 10.87
N SER A 65 -3.20 7.63 11.52
CA SER A 65 -2.27 8.41 12.33
C SER A 65 -2.98 9.02 13.55
N ALA A 66 -2.20 9.34 14.58
CA ALA A 66 -2.69 10.09 15.73
C ALA A 66 -3.17 11.53 15.37
N GLY A 67 -2.91 11.98 14.15
CA GLY A 67 -3.41 13.25 13.59
C GLY A 67 -4.84 13.17 13.06
N GLY A 68 -5.54 12.05 13.22
CA GLY A 68 -6.92 11.91 12.74
C GLY A 68 -7.05 11.44 11.29
N ILE A 69 -5.94 11.00 10.68
CA ILE A 69 -5.97 10.28 9.41
C ILE A 69 -6.48 8.88 9.68
N ASP A 70 -7.57 8.48 9.01
CA ASP A 70 -8.09 7.11 8.97
C ASP A 70 -8.60 6.85 7.55
N VAL A 71 -7.78 6.18 6.75
CA VAL A 71 -8.02 5.95 5.33
C VAL A 71 -8.17 4.47 5.08
N LYS A 72 -9.38 4.05 4.75
CA LYS A 72 -9.63 2.72 4.19
C LYS A 72 -9.25 2.72 2.72
N MET A 73 -8.43 1.76 2.33
CA MET A 73 -7.92 1.64 0.96
C MET A 73 -8.55 0.44 0.27
N LYS A 74 -8.90 0.62 -1.00
CA LYS A 74 -9.45 -0.42 -1.86
C LYS A 74 -8.37 -0.95 -2.78
N LEU A 75 -8.36 -2.26 -3.02
CA LEU A 75 -7.52 -2.84 -4.06
C LEU A 75 -8.01 -2.38 -5.43
N ILE A 76 -7.18 -1.67 -6.18
CA ILE A 76 -7.54 -1.14 -7.52
C ILE A 76 -6.93 -1.98 -8.64
N ARG A 77 -5.80 -2.63 -8.39
CA ARG A 77 -5.09 -3.58 -9.27
C ARG A 77 -4.28 -4.55 -8.39
N PRO A 78 -3.77 -5.67 -8.91
CA PRO A 78 -2.96 -6.59 -8.11
C PRO A 78 -1.84 -5.86 -7.35
N ASN A 79 -1.79 -6.06 -6.04
CA ASN A 79 -0.83 -5.44 -5.10
C ASN A 79 -0.87 -3.90 -4.98
N VAL A 80 -1.86 -3.23 -5.59
CA VAL A 80 -2.01 -1.77 -5.52
C VAL A 80 -3.32 -1.39 -4.82
N TYR A 81 -3.19 -0.72 -3.68
CA TYR A 81 -4.30 -0.21 -2.90
C TYR A 81 -4.38 1.30 -3.00
N GLN A 82 -5.59 1.83 -3.04
CA GLN A 82 -5.83 3.27 -3.08
C GLN A 82 -6.95 3.69 -2.14
N GLY A 83 -6.74 4.79 -1.44
CA GLY A 83 -7.77 5.44 -0.61
C GLY A 83 -7.69 6.95 -0.75
N THR A 84 -8.73 7.64 -0.31
CA THR A 84 -8.77 9.11 -0.32
C THR A 84 -9.09 9.65 1.07
N PHE A 85 -8.55 10.83 1.37
CA PHE A 85 -8.78 11.56 2.61
C PHE A 85 -8.97 13.04 2.33
N ASN A 86 -9.91 13.67 3.01
CA ASN A 86 -10.09 15.11 2.92
C ASN A 86 -9.38 15.79 4.08
N LEU A 87 -8.35 16.58 3.77
CA LEU A 87 -7.61 17.39 4.72
C LEU A 87 -7.96 18.85 4.50
N GLY A 88 -8.95 19.35 5.26
CA GLY A 88 -9.51 20.68 5.05
C GLY A 88 -10.07 20.83 3.63
N ARG A 89 -9.40 21.64 2.79
CA ARG A 89 -9.76 21.89 1.38
C ARG A 89 -9.02 20.99 0.37
N MET A 90 -8.09 20.15 0.83
CA MET A 90 -7.29 19.29 -0.03
C MET A 90 -7.84 17.86 0.00
N ASN A 91 -8.11 17.30 -1.18
CA ASN A 91 -8.35 15.86 -1.33
C ASN A 91 -7.00 15.18 -1.57
N ILE A 92 -6.65 14.25 -0.69
CA ILE A 92 -5.41 13.49 -0.74
C ILE A 92 -5.71 12.07 -1.19
N ILE A 93 -5.00 11.62 -2.21
CA ILE A 93 -5.01 10.26 -2.73
C ILE A 93 -3.80 9.53 -2.16
N TYR A 94 -4.07 8.45 -1.42
CA TYR A 94 -3.05 7.53 -0.91
C TYR A 94 -2.97 6.33 -1.85
N THR A 95 -1.77 5.99 -2.31
CA THR A 95 -1.52 4.82 -3.15
C THR A 95 -0.41 3.98 -2.53
N ALA A 96 -0.74 2.75 -2.15
CA ALA A 96 0.23 1.75 -1.71
C ALA A 96 0.47 0.78 -2.86
N ASP A 97 1.70 0.69 -3.35
CA ASP A 97 2.13 -0.31 -4.34
C ASP A 97 3.07 -1.29 -3.67
N LEU A 98 2.55 -2.48 -3.37
CA LEU A 98 3.27 -3.58 -2.73
C LEU A 98 3.99 -4.47 -3.75
N GLY A 99 3.71 -4.29 -5.05
CA GLY A 99 4.40 -4.98 -6.14
C GLY A 99 5.70 -4.27 -6.53
N ALA A 100 5.85 -3.00 -6.18
CA ALA A 100 7.09 -2.25 -6.34
C ALA A 100 8.23 -2.84 -5.49
N THR A 101 9.47 -2.68 -5.96
CA THR A 101 10.68 -3.11 -5.23
C THR A 101 11.64 -1.91 -5.10
N PRO A 102 11.75 -1.29 -3.91
CA PRO A 102 11.01 -1.61 -2.67
C PRO A 102 9.51 -1.23 -2.76
N PRO A 103 8.64 -1.81 -1.91
CA PRO A 103 7.25 -1.38 -1.78
C PRO A 103 7.14 0.11 -1.48
N THR A 104 6.10 0.75 -2.00
CA THR A 104 5.90 2.19 -1.87
C THR A 104 4.55 2.55 -1.28
N LEU A 105 4.51 3.67 -0.57
CA LEU A 105 3.28 4.34 -0.17
C LEU A 105 3.46 5.83 -0.44
N VAL A 106 2.59 6.36 -1.30
CA VAL A 106 2.61 7.75 -1.75
C VAL A 106 1.29 8.41 -1.38
N ALA A 107 1.36 9.61 -0.81
CA ALA A 107 0.22 10.50 -0.73
C ALA A 107 0.39 11.59 -1.79
N GLN A 108 -0.70 12.04 -2.41
CA GLN A 108 -0.67 13.16 -3.34
C GLN A 108 -1.98 13.93 -3.32
N SER A 109 -1.96 15.22 -3.57
CA SER A 109 -3.20 15.98 -3.79
C SER A 109 -3.88 15.53 -5.10
N GLN A 110 -5.20 15.71 -5.19
CA GLN A 110 -5.98 15.31 -6.35
C GLN A 110 -5.56 16.01 -7.65
N ASP A 111 -5.07 17.25 -7.56
CA ASP A 111 -4.49 17.99 -8.69
C ASP A 111 -3.06 17.54 -9.05
N GLY A 112 -2.45 16.65 -8.25
CA GLY A 112 -1.10 16.14 -8.42
C GLY A 112 0.01 17.15 -8.10
N GLY A 113 -0.32 18.32 -7.53
CA GLY A 113 0.68 19.34 -7.19
C GLY A 113 1.53 18.94 -5.98
N CYS A 114 0.88 18.60 -4.87
CA CYS A 114 1.54 18.18 -3.65
C CYS A 114 1.75 16.67 -3.62
N LYS A 115 2.97 16.22 -3.27
CA LYS A 115 3.34 14.80 -3.25
C LYS A 115 4.22 14.45 -2.05
N TRP A 116 4.00 13.28 -1.48
CA TRP A 116 4.70 12.78 -0.31
C TRP A 116 5.01 11.30 -0.43
N ASN A 117 6.19 10.91 0.00
CA ASN A 117 6.60 9.51 0.08
C ASN A 117 6.64 9.07 1.54
N ALA A 118 6.15 7.85 1.80
CA ALA A 118 6.41 7.17 3.05
C ALA A 118 7.90 6.89 3.17
N VAL A 119 8.48 7.28 4.31
CA VAL A 119 9.82 6.91 4.72
C VAL A 119 9.71 6.15 6.04
N LYS A 120 10.58 5.15 6.24
CA LYS A 120 10.65 4.41 7.51
C LYS A 120 10.79 5.42 8.66
N ALA A 121 9.94 5.27 9.68
CA ALA A 121 9.92 6.14 10.86
C ALA A 121 11.24 6.05 11.65
#